data_AF-A0A3T0ZZJ3-F1
#
_entry.id   AF-A0A3T0ZZJ3-F1
#
_cell.length_a   1.000
_cell.length_b   1.000
_cell.length_c   1.000
_cell.angle_alpha   90.00
_cell.angle_beta   90.00
_cell.angle_gamma   90.00
#
_symmetry.space_group_name_H-M   'P 1'
#
loop_
_entity.id
_entity.type
_entity.pdbx_description
1 polymer ?
#
loop_
_entity_poly.entity_id
_entity_poly.type
_entity_poly.pdbx_seq_one_letter_code
_entity_poly.pdbx_strand_id
1 'polypeptide(L)' 'MSLETAPPEVQLAVDLIELLETNRIEPALALAALAIVSADYQRKLNEGKEC' A
#
# COMPACT_ATOMS: atom_id res chain seq x y z
N MET A 1 8.27 9.06 -20.67
CA MET A 1 6.92 9.56 -20.36
C MET A 1 6.77 9.51 -18.85
N SER A 2 6.70 10.68 -18.25
CA SER A 2 6.92 10.93 -16.82
C SER A 2 5.73 10.49 -15.95
N LEU A 3 5.98 9.52 -15.06
CA LEU A 3 5.11 9.19 -13.91
C LEU A 3 5.13 10.28 -12.82
N GLU A 4 5.92 11.34 -13.02
CA GLU A 4 6.16 12.47 -12.10
C GLU A 4 4.90 13.30 -11.80
N THR A 5 3.80 13.08 -12.53
CA THR A 5 2.51 13.78 -12.36
C THR A 5 1.41 12.90 -11.77
N ALA A 6 1.70 11.64 -11.46
CA ALA A 6 0.72 10.74 -10.89
C ALA A 6 0.38 11.16 -9.44
N PRO A 7 -0.87 10.94 -8.98
CA PRO A 7 -1.23 11.14 -7.58
C PRO A 7 -0.28 10.38 -6.64
N PRO A 8 0.02 10.91 -5.44
CA PRO A 8 0.97 10.29 -4.51
C PRO A 8 0.58 8.86 -4.13
N GLU A 9 -0.72 8.57 -4.06
CA GLU A 9 -1.25 7.21 -3.83
C GLU A 9 -0.89 6.23 -4.97
N VAL A 10 -0.87 6.70 -6.21
CA VAL A 10 -0.54 5.87 -7.39
C VAL A 10 0.96 5.60 -7.43
N GLN A 11 1.79 6.61 -7.15
CA GLN A 11 3.25 6.43 -7.06
C GLN A 11 3.60 5.41 -5.99
N LEU A 12 3.05 5.57 -4.78
CA LEU A 12 3.26 4.65 -3.67
C LEU A 12 2.81 3.22 -4.01
N ALA A 13 1.68 3.06 -4.70
CA ALA A 13 1.22 1.74 -5.14
C ALA A 13 2.21 1.08 -6.10
N VAL A 14 2.80 1.84 -7.03
CA VAL A 14 3.82 1.33 -7.96
C VAL A 14 5.09 0.91 -7.22
N ASP A 15 5.59 1.73 -6.29
CA ASP A 15 6.75 1.39 -5.47
C ASP A 15 6.53 0.11 -4.64
N LEU A 16 5.33 -0.04 -4.06
CA LEU A 16 4.97 -1.23 -3.28
C LEU A 16 4.90 -2.49 -4.15
N ILE A 17 4.36 -2.38 -5.36
CA ILE A 17 4.30 -3.50 -6.31
C ILE A 17 5.72 -3.92 -6.71
N GLU A 18 6.58 -2.97 -7.06
CA GLU A 18 7.98 -3.24 -7.41
C GLU A 18 8.71 -3.95 -6.27
N LEU A 19 8.54 -3.47 -5.03
CA LEU A 19 9.13 -4.10 -3.86
C LEU A 19 8.65 -5.55 -3.68
N LEU A 20 7.36 -5.82 -3.85
CA LEU A 20 6.78 -7.16 -3.72
C LEU A 20 7.29 -8.11 -4.81
N GLU A 21 7.40 -7.63 -6.05
CA GLU A 21 7.93 -8.39 -7.18
C GLU A 21 9.43 -8.68 -7.02
N THR A 22 10.21 -7.68 -6.58
CA THR A 22 11.65 -7.82 -6.29
C THR A 22 11.89 -8.89 -5.21
N ASN A 23 10.99 -8.99 -4.23
CA ASN A 23 11.04 -10.02 -3.18
C ASN A 23 10.40 -11.36 -3.60
N ARG A 24 9.89 -11.49 -4.83
CA ARG A 24 9.20 -12.67 -5.37
C ARG A 24 8.05 -13.14 -4.48
N ILE A 25 7.30 -12.20 -3.92
CA ILE A 25 6.14 -12.51 -3.09
C ILE A 25 4.99 -12.95 -4.00
N GLU A 26 4.34 -14.07 -3.65
CA GLU A 26 3.18 -14.53 -4.40
C GLU A 26 2.03 -13.52 -4.32
N PRO A 27 1.31 -13.25 -5.42
CA PRO A 27 0.23 -12.26 -5.45
C PRO A 27 -0.85 -12.50 -4.38
N ALA A 28 -1.19 -13.77 -4.11
CA ALA A 28 -2.16 -14.13 -3.08
C ALA A 28 -1.68 -13.75 -1.67
N LEU A 29 -0.38 -13.96 -1.39
CA LEU A 29 0.23 -13.58 -0.12
C LEU A 29 0.35 -12.06 0.00
N ALA A 30 0.74 -11.37 -1.07
CA ALA A 30 0.80 -9.92 -1.13
C ALA A 30 -0.58 -9.29 -0.84
N LEU A 31 -1.65 -9.79 -1.46
CA LEU A 31 -3.02 -9.32 -1.21
C LEU A 31 -3.45 -9.53 0.25
N ALA A 32 -3.12 -10.69 0.84
CA ALA A 32 -3.41 -10.95 2.25
C ALA A 32 -2.66 -9.99 3.18
N ALA A 33 -1.38 -9.70 2.89
CA ALA A 33 -0.59 -8.74 3.65
C ALA A 33 -1.12 -7.30 3.50
N LEU A 34 -1.48 -6.88 2.28
CA LEU A 34 -2.06 -5.57 2.01
C LEU A 34 -3.41 -5.38 2.71
N ALA A 35 -4.21 -6.44 2.86
CA ALA A 35 -5.46 -6.39 3.64
C ALA A 35 -5.19 -6.10 5.12
N ILE A 36 -4.15 -6.70 5.70
CA ILE A 36 -3.74 -6.45 7.10
C ILE A 36 -3.27 -5.00 7.26
N VAL A 37 -2.40 -4.52 6.37
CA VAL A 37 -1.92 -3.14 6.36
C VAL A 37 -3.09 -2.17 6.24
N SER A 38 -4.01 -2.41 5.30
CA SER A 38 -5.21 -1.58 5.11
C SER A 38 -6.04 -1.49 6.38
N ALA A 39 -6.28 -2.61 7.07
CA ALA A 39 -7.00 -2.63 8.34
C ALA A 39 -6.28 -1.85 9.45
N ASP A 40 -4.95 -1.90 9.51
CA ASP A 40 -4.14 -1.16 10.47
C ASP A 40 -4.23 0.36 10.25
N TYR A 41 -4.12 0.82 9.00
CA TYR A 41 -4.31 2.23 8.66
C TYR A 41 -5.75 2.70 8.91
N GLN A 42 -6.75 1.86 8.62
CA GLN A 42 -8.15 2.15 8.98
C GLN A 42 -8.33 2.31 10.49
N ARG A 43 -7.67 1.48 11.31
CA ARG A 43 -7.68 1.64 12.77
C ARG A 43 -7.02 2.95 13.18
N LYS A 44 -5.83 3.27 12.68
CA LYS A 44 -5.14 4.53 12.96
C LYS A 44 -5.96 5.76 12.58
N LEU A 45 -6.70 5.71 11.47
CA LEU A 45 -7.61 6.78 11.06
C LEU A 45 -8.81 6.93 12.00
N ASN A 46 -9.26 5.85 12.63
CA ASN A 46 -10.35 5.86 13.62
C ASN A 46 -9.84 6.25 15.01
N GLU A 47 -8.67 5.77 15.44
CA GLU A 47 -8.01 6.14 16.69
C GLU A 47 -7.59 7.62 16.68
N GLY A 48 -7.18 8.16 15.52
CA GLY A 48 -6.90 9.59 15.34
C GLY A 48 -8.13 10.51 15.36
N LYS A 49 -9.35 9.96 15.44
CA LYS A 49 -10.60 10.73 15.61
C LYS A 49 -11.07 10.83 17.06
N GLU A 50 -10.34 10.27 18.01
CA GLU A 50 -10.60 10.43 19.44
C GLU A 50 -9.89 11.71 19.97
N CYS A 51 -10.37 12.87 19.52
CA CYS A 51 -10.08 14.19 20.10
C CYS A 51 -11.29 15.11 19.95
#